data_AF-A0A1C5Z0J3-F1
#
_entry.id   AF-A0A1C5Z0J3-F1
#
_cell.length_a   1.000
_cell.length_b   1.000
_cell.length_c   1.000
_cell.angle_alpha   90.00
_cell.angle_beta   90.00
_cell.angle_gamma   90.00
#
_symmetry.space_group_name_H-M   'P 1'
#
loop_
_entity.id
_entity.type
_entity.pdbx_description
1 polymer ?
#
loop_
_entity_poly.entity_id
_entity_poly.type
_entity_poly.pdbx_seq_one_letter_code
_entity_poly.pdbx_strand_id
1 'polypeptide(L)'
;MGTLVTVQGIAAYQSAFDTAENIIRVGSNTTEIGEEFPSPTPVAPDKNTDITKKIWVTNREQGVDGISVDCYVRVSLAYSNSDIGRAVTMKGQNTTDWVYSDDGFYYYKNVLKEGESTRPLCTGFMVEAEKIEKTYWEELKDFQIQVYEESVEAKPYESCQAAWEVYEKQS
;
A
#
# COMPACT_ATOMS: atom_id res chain seq x y z
N MET A 1 -35.23 79.05 9.75
CA MET A 1 -34.43 78.52 8.62
C MET A 1 -33.16 77.94 9.23
N GLY A 2 -32.87 76.66 8.99
CA GLY A 2 -31.61 76.01 9.33
C GLY A 2 -31.66 75.05 10.54
N THR A 3 -31.76 73.75 10.27
CA THR A 3 -31.26 72.71 11.18
C THR A 3 -30.30 71.79 10.42
N LEU A 4 -29.24 71.50 11.14
CA LEU A 4 -27.96 70.89 10.83
C LEU A 4 -28.04 69.42 10.33
N VAL A 5 -27.01 69.06 9.56
CA VAL A 5 -26.66 67.75 8.98
C VAL A 5 -26.51 66.67 10.06
N THR A 6 -27.05 65.46 9.81
CA THR A 6 -26.68 64.25 10.55
C THR A 6 -25.76 63.35 9.72
N VAL A 7 -24.76 62.83 10.42
CA VAL A 7 -23.58 62.10 9.95
C VAL A 7 -23.90 60.65 9.53
N GLN A 8 -23.07 60.14 8.61
CA GLN A 8 -22.99 58.76 8.11
C GLN A 8 -22.79 57.70 9.21
N GLY A 9 -23.31 56.50 8.97
CA GLY A 9 -22.92 55.31 9.71
C GLY A 9 -23.57 54.05 9.15
N ILE A 10 -22.87 53.36 8.24
CA ILE A 10 -23.21 52.00 7.84
C ILE A 10 -22.86 51.10 9.04
N ALA A 11 -23.86 50.53 9.70
CA ALA A 11 -23.65 49.37 10.55
C ALA A 11 -24.20 48.16 9.80
N ALA A 12 -23.35 47.56 8.97
CA ALA A 12 -23.57 46.20 8.51
C ALA A 12 -23.63 45.33 9.77
N TYR A 13 -24.81 44.78 10.05
CA TYR A 13 -24.97 43.73 11.06
C TYR A 13 -24.27 42.47 10.54
N GLN A 14 -22.94 42.45 10.62
CA GLN A 14 -22.18 41.20 10.69
C GLN A 14 -22.32 40.67 12.12
N SER A 15 -23.51 40.16 12.42
CA SER A 15 -23.62 39.13 13.46
C SER A 15 -23.04 37.87 12.83
N ALA A 16 -21.85 37.50 13.30
CA ALA A 16 -21.19 36.25 12.99
C ALA A 16 -22.22 35.11 12.98
N PHE A 17 -22.49 34.59 11.79
CA PHE A 17 -22.90 33.20 11.69
C PHE A 17 -21.66 32.40 12.05
N ASP A 18 -21.53 32.12 13.34
CA ASP A 18 -20.63 31.10 13.85
C ASP A 18 -21.25 29.76 13.41
N THR A 19 -21.09 29.44 12.12
CA THR A 19 -21.44 28.15 11.57
C THR A 19 -20.41 27.20 12.15
N ALA A 20 -20.74 26.55 13.26
CA ALA A 20 -20.06 25.34 13.69
C ALA A 20 -20.33 24.27 12.62
N GLU A 21 -19.56 24.29 11.54
CA GLU A 21 -19.55 23.23 10.54
C GLU A 21 -19.02 21.97 11.21
N ASN A 22 -19.91 21.06 11.56
CA ASN A 22 -19.52 19.71 11.96
C ASN A 22 -19.15 18.96 10.68
N ILE A 23 -17.96 19.24 10.15
CA ILE A 23 -17.43 18.58 8.97
C ILE A 23 -17.21 17.11 9.35
N ILE A 24 -18.15 16.24 8.99
CA ILE A 24 -17.94 14.79 9.06
C ILE A 24 -16.85 14.46 8.04
N ARG A 25 -15.66 14.11 8.52
CA ARG A 25 -14.57 13.57 7.70
C ARG A 25 -14.60 12.06 7.82
N VAL A 26 -14.76 11.37 6.69
CA VAL A 26 -14.66 9.91 6.63
C VAL A 26 -13.18 9.53 6.58
N GLY A 27 -12.71 8.76 7.55
CA GLY A 27 -11.40 8.12 7.49
C GLY A 27 -11.50 6.81 6.71
N SER A 28 -10.53 6.53 5.84
CA SER A 28 -10.43 5.26 5.11
C SER A 28 -8.99 4.75 5.08
N ASN A 29 -8.83 3.45 4.86
CA ASN A 29 -7.54 2.90 4.45
C ASN A 29 -7.46 3.03 2.93
N THR A 30 -6.54 3.86 2.44
CA THR A 30 -6.31 4.00 1.00
C THR A 30 -4.86 3.71 0.69
N THR A 31 -4.56 2.43 0.48
CA THR A 31 -3.21 1.96 0.15
C THR A 31 -3.04 1.75 -1.35
N GLU A 32 -1.78 1.74 -1.80
CA GLU A 32 -1.41 1.35 -3.14
C GLU A 32 -0.09 0.59 -3.17
N ILE A 33 0.00 -0.40 -4.04
CA ILE A 33 1.24 -1.12 -4.31
C ILE A 33 2.07 -0.27 -5.28
N GLY A 34 3.32 -0.01 -4.91
CA GLY A 34 4.34 0.50 -5.81
C GLY A 34 5.34 -0.59 -6.18
N GLU A 35 5.76 -0.60 -7.44
CA GLU A 35 6.84 -1.48 -7.89
C GLU A 35 7.81 -0.79 -8.87
N GLU A 36 9.08 -1.17 -8.79
CA GLU A 36 10.06 -0.77 -9.81
C GLU A 36 9.94 -1.68 -11.03
N PHE A 37 9.63 -1.09 -12.18
CA PHE A 37 9.51 -1.75 -13.48
C PHE A 37 10.69 -1.39 -14.39
N PRO A 38 11.87 -2.03 -14.29
CA PRO A 38 12.81 -2.01 -15.39
C PRO A 38 12.16 -2.69 -16.62
N SER A 39 12.68 -2.42 -17.82
CA SER A 39 12.22 -3.09 -19.04
C SER A 39 12.09 -4.61 -18.77
N PRO A 40 10.96 -5.24 -19.17
CA PRO A 40 10.69 -6.62 -18.80
C PRO A 40 11.87 -7.48 -19.23
N THR A 41 12.48 -8.15 -18.26
CA THR A 41 13.56 -9.10 -18.53
C THR A 41 12.89 -10.41 -18.92
N PRO A 42 12.97 -10.85 -20.20
CA PRO A 42 12.36 -12.11 -20.60
C PRO A 42 12.98 -13.24 -19.78
N VAL A 43 12.15 -14.11 -19.22
CA VAL A 43 12.63 -15.27 -18.50
C VAL A 43 13.13 -16.30 -19.50
N ALA A 44 14.45 -16.54 -19.49
CA ALA A 44 15.07 -17.50 -20.39
C ALA A 44 14.88 -18.93 -19.84
N PRO A 45 14.47 -19.90 -20.68
CA PRO A 45 14.23 -21.28 -20.25
C PRO A 45 15.50 -22.04 -19.83
N ASP A 46 16.65 -21.66 -20.37
CA ASP A 46 17.92 -22.38 -20.26
C ASP A 46 18.97 -21.65 -19.42
N LYS A 47 18.59 -20.52 -18.80
CA LYS A 47 19.50 -19.71 -18.00
C LYS A 47 18.77 -19.02 -16.85
N ASN A 48 19.43 -18.99 -15.69
CA ASN A 48 18.95 -18.23 -14.54
C ASN A 48 18.69 -16.77 -14.93
N THR A 49 17.51 -16.29 -14.58
CA THR A 49 17.06 -14.93 -14.91
C THR A 49 16.95 -14.11 -13.63
N ASP A 50 17.67 -12.98 -13.60
CA ASP A 50 17.61 -12.02 -12.51
C ASP A 50 16.58 -10.93 -12.85
N ILE A 51 15.54 -10.84 -12.03
CA ILE A 51 14.46 -9.87 -12.20
C ILE A 51 14.62 -8.81 -11.11
N THR A 52 15.00 -7.59 -11.49
CA THR A 52 14.96 -6.46 -10.56
C THR A 52 13.51 -5.98 -10.44
N LYS A 53 12.93 -6.12 -9.25
CA LYS A 53 11.55 -5.73 -8.95
C LYS A 53 11.44 -5.44 -7.45
N LYS A 54 11.46 -4.16 -7.09
CA LYS A 54 11.18 -3.73 -5.72
C LYS A 54 9.68 -3.63 -5.52
N ILE A 55 9.20 -4.02 -4.35
CA ILE A 55 7.78 -3.98 -3.99
C ILE A 55 7.65 -3.18 -2.69
N TRP A 56 6.78 -2.19 -2.67
CA TRP A 56 6.42 -1.43 -1.46
C TRP A 56 4.93 -1.08 -1.48
N VAL A 57 4.40 -0.69 -0.33
CA VAL A 57 3.03 -0.19 -0.18
C VAL A 57 3.08 1.25 0.31
N THR A 58 2.22 2.11 -0.22
CA THR A 58 2.08 3.50 0.21
C THR A 58 0.69 3.71 0.80
N ASN A 59 0.62 4.30 1.99
CA ASN A 59 -0.63 4.83 2.54
C ASN A 59 -0.87 6.22 1.93
N ARG A 60 -1.85 6.36 1.05
CA ARG A 60 -1.98 7.56 0.22
C ARG A 60 -2.54 8.73 1.00
N GLU A 61 -1.91 9.88 0.82
CA GLU A 61 -2.49 11.17 1.22
C GLU A 61 -3.80 11.43 0.44
N GLN A 62 -4.89 11.69 1.18
CA GLN A 62 -6.21 11.93 0.58
C GLN A 62 -6.49 13.43 0.33
N GLY A 63 -5.56 14.31 0.71
CA GLY A 63 -5.68 15.76 0.50
C GLY A 63 -6.71 16.43 1.40
N VAL A 64 -7.23 17.57 0.97
CA VAL A 64 -8.00 18.50 1.85
C VAL A 64 -9.34 17.90 2.34
N ASP A 65 -9.87 16.92 1.60
CA ASP A 65 -11.24 16.39 1.74
C ASP A 65 -11.30 14.99 2.37
N GLY A 66 -10.15 14.34 2.63
CA GLY A 66 -10.08 13.01 3.23
C GLY A 66 -8.94 12.89 4.22
N ILE A 67 -8.93 11.80 4.99
CA ILE A 67 -7.80 11.41 5.83
C ILE A 67 -7.60 9.92 5.58
N SER A 68 -6.41 9.52 5.15
CA SER A 68 -6.08 8.10 5.27
C SER A 68 -5.64 7.79 6.68
N VAL A 69 -6.30 6.83 7.33
CA VAL A 69 -5.96 6.48 8.71
C VAL A 69 -4.65 5.72 8.76
N ASP A 70 -3.95 5.86 9.88
CA ASP A 70 -2.76 5.05 10.18
C ASP A 70 -3.13 3.57 10.07
N CYS A 71 -2.38 2.80 9.30
CA CYS A 71 -2.72 1.40 9.01
C CYS A 71 -1.53 0.45 9.15
N TYR A 72 -1.84 -0.84 9.30
CA TYR A 72 -0.90 -1.93 9.05
C TYR A 72 -1.20 -2.55 7.69
N VAL A 73 -0.17 -3.04 7.01
CA VAL A 73 -0.29 -3.64 5.68
C VAL A 73 0.32 -5.04 5.65
N ARG A 74 -0.27 -5.92 4.84
CA ARG A 74 0.30 -7.23 4.51
C ARG A 74 0.26 -7.44 3.01
N VAL A 75 1.25 -8.18 2.49
CA VAL A 75 1.42 -8.45 1.07
C VAL A 75 1.57 -9.95 0.84
N SER A 76 0.91 -10.51 -0.16
CA SER A 76 1.18 -11.85 -0.64
C SER A 76 1.61 -11.83 -2.11
N LEU A 77 2.33 -12.89 -2.51
CA LEU A 77 2.81 -13.05 -3.87
C LEU A 77 2.14 -14.25 -4.51
N ALA A 78 1.64 -14.05 -5.72
CA ALA A 78 1.09 -15.09 -6.56
C ALA A 78 1.87 -15.19 -7.87
N TYR A 79 1.85 -16.37 -8.47
CA TYR A 79 2.52 -16.65 -9.73
C TYR A 79 1.47 -17.05 -10.76
N SER A 80 1.56 -16.51 -11.98
CA SER A 80 0.61 -16.86 -13.06
C SER A 80 0.63 -18.35 -13.40
N ASN A 81 1.76 -19.02 -13.15
CA ASN A 81 1.91 -20.47 -13.15
C ASN A 81 2.66 -20.88 -11.88
N SER A 82 2.03 -21.70 -11.04
CA SER A 82 2.60 -22.12 -9.75
C SER A 82 3.82 -23.03 -9.90
N ASP A 83 3.89 -23.85 -10.95
CA ASP A 83 5.04 -24.75 -11.19
C ASP A 83 6.29 -23.95 -11.58
N ILE A 84 6.15 -22.93 -12.42
CA ILE A 84 7.22 -21.96 -12.68
C ILE A 84 7.54 -21.18 -11.40
N GLY A 85 6.53 -20.81 -10.62
CA GLY A 85 6.68 -20.13 -9.33
C GLY A 85 7.59 -20.87 -8.33
N ARG A 86 7.64 -22.21 -8.37
CA ARG A 86 8.54 -23.01 -7.52
C ARG A 86 10.03 -22.85 -7.87
N ALA A 87 10.33 -22.35 -9.06
CA ALA A 87 11.67 -21.99 -9.49
C ALA A 87 12.07 -20.56 -9.10
N VAL A 88 11.16 -19.79 -8.49
CA VAL A 88 11.38 -18.38 -8.14
C VAL A 88 11.85 -18.26 -6.69
N THR A 89 12.96 -17.55 -6.50
CA THR A 89 13.49 -17.18 -5.17
C THR A 89 13.50 -15.67 -5.02
N MET A 90 12.94 -15.15 -3.91
CA MET A 90 12.99 -13.71 -3.59
C MET A 90 14.40 -13.28 -3.23
N LYS A 91 14.85 -12.14 -3.77
CA LYS A 91 16.16 -11.55 -3.51
C LYS A 91 16.06 -10.34 -2.59
N GLY A 92 16.99 -10.25 -1.64
CA GLY A 92 17.14 -9.08 -0.78
C GLY A 92 15.90 -8.82 0.07
N GLN A 93 15.25 -9.89 0.56
CA GLN A 93 14.08 -9.77 1.42
C GLN A 93 14.42 -8.96 2.67
N ASN A 94 13.60 -7.95 2.98
CA ASN A 94 13.74 -7.13 4.16
C ASN A 94 13.10 -7.81 5.38
N THR A 95 13.85 -8.68 6.05
CA THR A 95 13.40 -9.37 7.28
C THR A 95 13.42 -8.47 8.53
N THR A 96 14.00 -7.27 8.42
CA THR A 96 14.03 -6.28 9.50
C THR A 96 12.64 -5.66 9.69
N ASP A 97 12.01 -5.21 8.61
CA ASP A 97 10.71 -4.53 8.65
C ASP A 97 9.52 -5.43 8.28
N TRP A 98 9.77 -6.59 7.66
CA TRP A 98 8.74 -7.54 7.27
C TRP A 98 8.88 -8.89 8.00
N VAL A 99 7.76 -9.53 8.33
CA VAL A 99 7.69 -10.92 8.80
C VAL A 99 6.84 -11.74 7.83
N TYR A 100 7.33 -12.89 7.39
CA TYR A 100 6.52 -13.87 6.69
C TYR A 100 5.77 -14.76 7.69
N SER A 101 4.48 -15.01 7.42
CA SER A 101 3.63 -15.91 8.20
C SER A 101 3.22 -17.12 7.36
N ASP A 102 2.73 -18.18 8.02
CA ASP A 102 2.33 -19.44 7.38
C ASP A 102 1.01 -19.35 6.59
N ASP A 103 0.25 -18.27 6.79
CA ASP A 103 -0.92 -17.87 5.99
C ASP A 103 -0.57 -17.40 4.57
N GLY A 104 0.72 -17.28 4.23
CA GLY A 104 1.19 -16.85 2.91
C GLY A 104 1.43 -15.35 2.76
N PHE A 105 1.30 -14.56 3.82
CA PHE A 105 1.52 -13.12 3.81
C PHE A 105 2.85 -12.68 4.43
N TYR A 106 3.37 -11.58 3.90
CA TYR A 106 4.42 -10.77 4.50
C TYR A 106 3.78 -9.57 5.18
N TYR A 107 3.96 -9.46 6.50
CA TYR A 107 3.43 -8.41 7.34
C TYR A 107 4.46 -7.31 7.54
N TYR A 108 4.11 -6.06 7.25
CA TYR A 108 4.94 -4.92 7.63
C TYR A 108 4.75 -4.64 9.13
N LYS A 109 5.85 -4.56 9.86
CA LYS A 109 5.83 -4.49 11.34
C LYS A 109 5.39 -3.12 11.85
N ASN A 110 5.68 -2.07 11.10
CA ASN A 110 5.50 -0.69 11.54
C ASN A 110 4.15 -0.14 11.09
N VAL A 111 3.58 0.77 11.89
CA VAL A 111 2.43 1.58 11.46
C VAL A 111 2.83 2.42 10.25
N LEU A 112 1.99 2.41 9.22
CA LEU A 112 2.13 3.20 8.01
C LEU A 112 1.20 4.42 8.10
N LYS A 113 1.76 5.61 8.33
CA LYS A 113 0.98 6.83 8.43
C LYS A 113 0.58 7.35 7.06
N GLU A 114 -0.39 8.27 7.02
CA GLU A 114 -0.76 8.96 5.79
C GLU A 114 0.47 9.57 5.10
N GLY A 115 0.61 9.30 3.80
CA GLY A 115 1.73 9.74 2.96
C GLY A 115 3.01 8.92 3.09
N GLU A 116 3.09 7.97 4.02
CA GLU A 116 4.27 7.11 4.18
C GLU A 116 4.25 5.90 3.25
N SER A 117 5.45 5.45 2.85
CA SER A 117 5.66 4.18 2.16
C SER A 117 6.44 3.22 3.04
N THR A 118 6.12 1.93 2.94
CA THR A 118 6.89 0.87 3.58
C THR A 118 8.34 0.89 3.07
N ARG A 119 9.28 0.43 3.89
CA ARG A 119 10.56 -0.05 3.34
C ARG A 119 10.28 -1.22 2.38
N PRO A 120 10.96 -1.31 1.21
CA PRO A 120 10.65 -2.35 0.24
C PRO A 120 10.71 -3.75 0.84
N LEU A 121 9.79 -4.63 0.43
CA LEU A 121 9.76 -6.03 0.82
C LEU A 121 10.99 -6.78 0.31
N CYS A 122 11.40 -6.49 -0.93
CA CYS A 122 12.50 -7.15 -1.60
C CYS A 122 13.18 -6.23 -2.63
N THR A 123 14.32 -6.68 -3.16
CA THR A 123 15.01 -6.01 -4.26
C THR A 123 14.75 -6.65 -5.63
N GLY A 124 14.18 -7.84 -5.66
CA GLY A 124 13.90 -8.56 -6.90
C GLY A 124 13.69 -10.06 -6.69
N PHE A 125 13.80 -10.81 -7.78
CA PHE A 125 13.59 -12.25 -7.83
C PHE A 125 14.65 -12.92 -8.69
N MET A 126 14.96 -14.18 -8.39
CA MET A 126 15.78 -15.06 -9.22
C MET A 126 14.88 -16.19 -9.73
N VAL A 127 14.84 -16.40 -11.04
CA VAL A 127 14.22 -17.58 -11.64
C VAL A 127 15.31 -18.59 -11.98
N GLU A 128 15.29 -19.75 -11.35
CA GLU A 128 16.31 -20.79 -11.50
C GLU A 128 15.94 -21.77 -12.62
N ALA A 129 16.62 -21.68 -13.77
CA ALA A 129 16.27 -22.43 -14.97
C ALA A 129 16.29 -23.96 -14.76
N GLU A 130 17.21 -24.45 -13.93
CA GLU A 130 17.33 -25.88 -13.62
C GLU A 130 16.10 -26.47 -12.92
N LYS A 131 15.26 -25.62 -12.31
CA LYS A 131 14.02 -26.01 -11.63
C LYS A 131 12.78 -25.93 -12.53
N ILE A 132 12.94 -25.47 -13.77
CA ILE A 132 11.83 -25.30 -14.72
C ILE A 132 11.72 -26.53 -15.62
N GLU A 133 10.58 -27.20 -15.57
CA GLU A 133 10.33 -28.31 -16.49
C GLU A 133 10.14 -27.82 -17.93
N LYS A 134 10.64 -28.60 -18.90
CA LYS A 134 10.57 -28.27 -20.34
C LYS A 134 9.15 -28.02 -20.85
N THR A 135 8.15 -28.62 -20.21
CA THR A 135 6.74 -28.44 -20.57
C THR A 135 6.23 -27.01 -20.38
N TYR A 136 6.89 -26.21 -19.51
CA TYR A 136 6.48 -24.83 -19.20
C TYR A 136 7.27 -23.76 -19.96
N TRP A 137 8.19 -24.14 -20.85
CA TRP A 137 9.09 -23.19 -21.52
C TRP A 137 8.35 -22.14 -22.37
N GLU A 138 7.25 -22.52 -23.02
CA GLU A 138 6.43 -21.60 -23.82
C GLU A 138 5.64 -20.59 -22.98
N GLU A 139 5.43 -20.88 -21.69
CA GLU A 139 4.68 -20.03 -20.75
C GLU A 139 5.58 -18.96 -20.09
N LEU A 140 6.90 -19.09 -20.17
CA LEU A 140 7.86 -18.17 -19.55
C LEU A 140 7.79 -16.74 -20.11
N LYS A 141 7.40 -16.59 -21.37
CA LYS A 141 7.25 -15.28 -22.04
C LYS A 141 6.15 -14.41 -21.41
N ASP A 142 5.14 -15.06 -20.83
CA ASP A 142 3.96 -14.43 -20.22
C ASP A 142 3.93 -14.66 -18.70
N PHE A 143 5.03 -15.13 -18.11
CA PHE A 143 5.11 -15.40 -16.69
C PHE A 143 5.04 -14.10 -15.88
N GLN A 144 4.20 -14.09 -14.85
CA GLN A 144 3.96 -12.92 -14.01
C GLN A 144 4.10 -13.27 -12.53
N ILE A 145 4.77 -12.37 -11.81
CA ILE A 145 4.75 -12.32 -10.35
C ILE A 145 3.75 -11.22 -9.98
N GLN A 146 2.63 -11.64 -9.40
CA GLN A 146 1.51 -10.80 -8.99
C GLN A 146 1.63 -10.48 -7.51
N VAL A 147 1.28 -9.25 -7.15
CA VAL A 147 1.34 -8.75 -5.78
C VAL A 147 -0.09 -8.46 -5.34
N TYR A 148 -0.49 -9.05 -4.22
CA TYR A 148 -1.75 -8.75 -3.56
C TYR A 148 -1.45 -8.08 -2.22
N GLU A 149 -2.28 -7.11 -1.84
CA GLU A 149 -2.10 -6.29 -0.64
C GLU A 149 -3.43 -6.14 0.09
N GLU A 150 -3.33 -6.10 1.41
CA GLU A 150 -4.42 -5.73 2.30
C GLU A 150 -3.92 -4.75 3.36
N SER A 151 -4.84 -3.91 3.85
CA SER A 151 -4.58 -2.98 4.94
C SER A 151 -5.68 -3.03 6.02
N VAL A 152 -5.26 -2.88 7.27
CA VAL A 152 -6.14 -2.79 8.44
C VAL A 152 -5.82 -1.52 9.22
N GLU A 153 -6.84 -0.85 9.77
CA GLU A 153 -6.62 0.33 10.61
C GLU A 153 -5.72 -0.04 11.81
N ALA A 154 -4.73 0.80 12.12
CA ALA A 154 -3.77 0.53 13.18
C ALA A 154 -4.37 0.76 14.57
N LYS A 155 -5.26 1.74 14.71
CA LYS A 155 -5.94 2.01 15.99
C LYS A 155 -7.19 1.13 16.13
N PRO A 156 -7.52 0.69 17.35
CA PRO A 156 -6.88 0.98 18.65
C PRO A 156 -5.79 -0.04 19.03
N TYR A 157 -5.17 -0.74 18.08
CA TYR A 157 -4.34 -1.90 18.36
C TYR A 157 -2.89 -1.54 18.70
N GLU A 158 -2.35 -2.19 19.74
CA GLU A 158 -0.98 -1.99 20.21
C GLU A 158 0.08 -2.65 19.30
N SER A 159 -0.34 -3.52 18.37
CA SER A 159 0.56 -4.21 17.44
C SER A 159 -0.12 -4.61 16.13
N CYS A 160 0.71 -4.83 15.10
CA CYS A 160 0.28 -5.37 13.81
C CYS A 160 -0.47 -6.71 13.98
N GLN A 161 0.07 -7.63 14.78
CA GLN A 161 -0.57 -8.92 15.05
C GLN A 161 -1.96 -8.76 15.67
N ALA A 162 -2.11 -7.89 16.67
CA ALA A 162 -3.40 -7.69 17.33
C ALA A 162 -4.46 -7.12 16.36
N ALA A 163 -4.06 -6.23 15.44
CA ALA A 163 -4.96 -5.70 14.42
C ALA A 163 -5.47 -6.79 13.47
N TRP A 164 -4.56 -7.62 12.94
CA TRP A 164 -4.90 -8.68 12.00
C TRP A 164 -5.70 -9.83 12.64
N GLU A 165 -5.36 -10.23 13.87
CA GLU A 165 -6.12 -11.26 14.61
C GLU A 165 -7.59 -10.88 14.80
N VAL A 166 -7.88 -9.58 14.92
CA VAL A 166 -9.24 -9.08 15.07
C VAL A 166 -9.94 -9.01 13.71
N TYR A 167 -9.26 -8.55 12.67
CA TYR A 167 -9.78 -8.53 11.30
C TYR A 167 -10.20 -9.92 10.83
N GLU A 168 -9.36 -10.94 11.02
CA GLU A 168 -9.62 -12.31 10.59
C GLU A 168 -10.80 -12.99 11.31
N LYS A 169 -11.15 -12.53 12.51
CA LYS A 169 -12.36 -13.01 13.22
C LYS A 169 -13.65 -12.38 12.69
N GLN A 170 -13.54 -11.29 11.93
CA GLN A 170 -14.68 -10.51 11.44
C GLN A 170 -14.95 -10.72 9.95
N SER A 171 -13.98 -11.24 9.20
CA SER A 171 -14.09 -11.65 7.79
C SER A 171 -14.73 -13.03 7.62
#